data_AF-A0AAP2KUW9-F1
#
_entry.id   AF-A0AAP2KUW9-F1
#
_cell.length_a   1.000
_cell.length_b   1.000
_cell.length_c   1.000
_cell.angle_alpha   90.00
_cell.angle_beta   90.00
_cell.angle_gamma   90.00
#
_symmetry.space_group_name_H-M   'P 1'
#
loop_
_entity.id
_entity.type
_entity.pdbx_description
1 polymer ?
#
loop_
_entity_poly.entity_id
_entity_poly.type
_entity_poly.pdbx_seq_one_letter_code
_entity_poly.pdbx_strand_id
1 'polypeptide(L)'
;MEITIQNAGEDETNFHDMVAGEVGTALRKTGKDYLGSKNLSENQLLAMQRDDAEAFKQLEADMTQHALELNNVRTNAGIALKINLTGDKKT
;
A
#
# COMPACT_ATOMS: atom_id res chain seq x y z
N MET A 1 10.24 5.54 -4.17
CA MET A 1 9.18 4.70 -3.60
C MET A 1 8.02 5.55 -3.09
N GLU A 2 6.82 5.26 -3.57
CA GLU A 2 5.56 5.91 -3.17
C GLU A 2 4.51 4.84 -2.81
N ILE A 3 3.58 5.16 -1.91
CA ILE A 3 2.43 4.30 -1.59
C ILE A 3 1.18 4.90 -2.22
N THR A 4 0.51 4.13 -3.06
CA THR A 4 -0.80 4.50 -3.62
C THR A 4 -1.91 3.66 -3.02
N ILE A 5 -3.09 4.25 -2.95
CA ILE A 5 -4.31 3.54 -2.55
C ILE A 5 -5.07 3.21 -3.83
N GLN A 6 -5.37 1.93 -4.03
CA GLN A 6 -6.20 1.45 -5.12
C GLN A 6 -7.58 1.04 -4.61
N ASN A 7 -8.59 1.34 -5.41
CA ASN A 7 -9.92 0.82 -5.19
C ASN A 7 -9.94 -0.66 -5.62
N ALA A 8 -10.28 -1.54 -4.67
CA ALA A 8 -10.39 -2.98 -4.82
C ALA A 8 -11.83 -3.49 -4.65
N GLY A 9 -12.83 -2.60 -4.63
CA GLY A 9 -14.25 -2.96 -4.52
C GLY A 9 -15.12 -2.00 -3.71
N GLU A 10 -14.59 -0.86 -3.27
CA GLU A 10 -15.35 0.20 -2.61
C GLU A 10 -16.14 1.04 -3.63
N ASP A 11 -17.22 1.68 -3.19
CA ASP A 11 -17.91 2.68 -4.00
C ASP A 11 -16.96 3.82 -4.41
N GLU A 12 -16.99 4.22 -5.68
CA GLU A 12 -16.05 5.19 -6.25
C GLU A 12 -16.10 6.55 -5.55
N THR A 13 -17.28 7.02 -5.17
CA THR A 13 -17.44 8.32 -4.49
C THR A 13 -16.84 8.25 -3.09
N ASN A 14 -17.20 7.22 -2.33
CA ASN A 14 -16.66 6.99 -0.98
C ASN A 14 -15.15 6.77 -0.99
N PHE A 15 -14.63 6.06 -2.00
CA PHE A 15 -13.21 5.86 -2.19
C PHE A 15 -12.47 7.18 -2.41
N HIS A 16 -12.95 8.01 -3.34
CA HIS A 16 -12.33 9.29 -3.64
C HIS A 16 -12.29 10.23 -2.43
N ASP A 17 -13.40 10.34 -1.69
CA ASP A 17 -13.46 11.14 -0.46
C ASP A 17 -12.50 10.61 0.61
N MET A 18 -12.43 9.28 0.80
CA MET A 18 -11.52 8.66 1.77
C MET A 18 -10.05 8.91 1.42
N VAL A 19 -9.69 8.73 0.15
CA VAL A 19 -8.31 8.83 -0.34
C VAL A 19 -7.80 10.26 -0.42
N ALA A 20 -8.69 11.22 -0.69
CA ALA A 20 -8.40 12.66 -0.69
C ALA A 20 -8.38 13.28 0.72
N GLY A 21 -9.09 12.67 1.67
CA GLY A 21 -9.15 13.13 3.05
C GLY A 21 -7.93 12.76 3.92
N GLU A 22 -8.07 13.06 5.21
CA GLU A 22 -7.06 12.75 6.24
C GLU A 22 -6.78 11.25 6.35
N VAL A 23 -7.81 10.42 6.17
CA VAL A 23 -7.70 8.95 6.18
C VAL A 23 -6.74 8.47 5.09
N GLY A 24 -6.89 8.94 3.86
CA GLY A 24 -5.99 8.59 2.76
C GLY A 24 -4.54 9.04 3.01
N THR A 25 -4.33 10.19 3.65
CA THR A 25 -2.99 10.63 4.05
C THR A 25 -2.40 9.71 5.12
N ALA A 26 -3.20 9.35 6.12
CA ALA A 26 -2.79 8.50 7.22
C ALA A 26 -2.47 7.07 6.73
N LEU A 27 -3.29 6.50 5.85
CA LEU A 27 -3.06 5.18 5.24
C LEU A 27 -1.75 5.11 4.46
N ARG A 28 -1.45 6.12 3.62
CA ARG A 28 -0.18 6.19 2.89
C ARG A 28 1.01 6.29 3.83
N LYS A 29 0.89 7.10 4.89
CA LYS A 29 1.94 7.24 5.91
C LYS A 29 2.18 5.93 6.63
N THR A 30 1.13 5.27 7.13
CA THR A 30 1.25 3.97 7.81
C THR A 30 1.81 2.89 6.90
N GLY A 31 1.40 2.83 5.64
CA GLY A 31 1.97 1.90 4.67
C GLY A 31 3.48 2.11 4.50
N LYS A 32 3.92 3.38 4.42
CA LYS A 32 5.34 3.72 4.35
C LYS A 32 6.09 3.35 5.64
N ASP A 33 5.50 3.63 6.80
CA ASP A 33 6.08 3.31 8.10
C ASP A 33 6.20 1.78 8.29
N TYR A 34 5.23 1.01 7.79
CA TYR A 34 5.27 -0.46 7.79
C TYR A 34 6.48 -0.99 7.01
N LEU A 35 6.72 -0.50 5.80
CA LEU A 35 7.90 -0.88 5.01
C LEU A 35 9.21 -0.48 5.71
N GLY A 36 9.23 0.71 6.32
CA GLY A 36 10.36 1.17 7.14
C GLY A 36 10.63 0.24 8.33
N SER A 37 9.58 -0.23 9.01
CA SER A 37 9.69 -1.16 10.15
C SER A 37 10.24 -2.53 9.75
N LYS A 38 9.94 -2.99 8.53
CA LYS A 38 10.46 -4.23 7.95
C LYS A 38 11.90 -4.08 7.44
N ASN A 39 12.46 -2.87 7.49
CA ASN A 39 13.80 -2.54 7.01
C ASN A 39 14.01 -2.89 5.53
N LEU A 40 12.93 -2.83 4.73
CA LEU A 40 12.93 -3.17 3.32
C LEU A 40 13.35 -1.96 2.48
N SER A 41 14.43 -2.12 1.74
CA SER A 41 14.91 -1.11 0.78
C SER A 41 14.17 -1.23 -0.56
N GLU A 42 14.13 -0.15 -1.35
CA GLU A 42 13.52 -0.15 -2.68
C GLU A 42 14.10 -1.26 -3.59
N ASN A 43 15.41 -1.49 -3.55
CA ASN A 43 16.06 -2.58 -4.30
C ASN A 43 15.62 -3.99 -3.84
N GLN A 44 15.35 -4.18 -2.55
CA GLN A 44 14.85 -5.46 -2.04
C GLN A 44 13.40 -5.69 -2.46
N LEU A 45 12.59 -4.63 -2.46
CA LEU A 45 11.21 -4.68 -2.94
C LEU A 45 11.15 -4.96 -4.45
N LEU A 46 12.06 -4.36 -5.24
CA LEU A 46 12.19 -4.63 -6.68
C LEU A 46 12.63 -6.08 -6.93
N ALA A 47 13.63 -6.57 -6.19
CA ALA A 47 14.06 -7.95 -6.28
C ALA A 47 12.93 -8.90 -5.88
N MET A 48 12.19 -8.61 -4.82
CA MET A 48 11.02 -9.38 -4.40
C MET A 48 9.95 -9.37 -5.47
N GLN A 49 9.57 -8.22 -6.04
CA GLN A 49 8.57 -8.15 -7.11
C GLN A 49 8.94 -9.01 -8.33
N ARG A 50 10.24 -9.07 -8.68
CA ARG A 50 10.74 -9.81 -9.85
C ARG A 50 10.94 -11.30 -9.58
N ASP A 51 11.58 -11.62 -8.46
CA ASP A 51 12.05 -12.97 -8.14
C ASP A 51 11.01 -13.74 -7.30
N ASP A 52 10.13 -13.03 -6.56
CA ASP A 52 9.08 -13.59 -5.70
C ASP A 52 7.81 -12.71 -5.66
N ALA A 53 7.08 -12.71 -6.80
CA ALA A 53 5.87 -11.90 -6.94
C ALA A 53 4.75 -12.28 -5.96
N GLU A 54 4.76 -13.50 -5.42
CA GLU A 54 3.79 -13.93 -4.39
C GLU A 54 4.12 -13.27 -3.04
N ALA A 55 5.38 -13.30 -2.61
CA ALA A 55 5.81 -12.59 -1.40
C ALA A 55 5.56 -11.08 -1.50
N PHE A 56 5.77 -10.49 -2.69
CA PHE A 56 5.48 -9.08 -2.92
C PHE A 56 3.98 -8.78 -2.74
N LYS A 57 3.10 -9.61 -3.31
CA LYS A 57 1.65 -9.46 -3.13
C LYS A 57 1.22 -9.64 -1.68
N GLN A 58 1.81 -10.61 -0.96
CA GLN A 58 1.56 -10.79 0.47
C GLN A 58 2.01 -9.58 1.28
N LEU A 59 3.16 -9.01 0.96
CA LEU A 59 3.64 -7.78 1.60
C LEU A 59 2.66 -6.62 1.41
N GLU A 60 2.11 -6.44 0.21
CA GLU A 60 1.08 -5.44 -0.05
C GLU A 60 -0.21 -5.71 0.73
N ALA A 61 -0.63 -6.97 0.83
CA ALA A 61 -1.81 -7.36 1.60
C ALA A 61 -1.61 -7.10 3.11
N ASP A 62 -0.48 -7.51 3.67
CA ASP A 62 -0.12 -7.27 5.07
C ASP A 62 -0.02 -5.77 5.38
N MET A 63 0.63 -5.01 4.49
CA MET A 63 0.73 -3.56 4.61
C MET A 63 -0.66 -2.91 4.58
N THR A 64 -1.52 -3.37 3.67
CA THR A 64 -2.90 -2.91 3.56
C THR A 64 -3.63 -3.15 4.86
N GLN A 65 -3.63 -4.39 5.34
CA GLN A 65 -4.31 -4.78 6.56
C GLN A 65 -3.80 -3.96 7.75
N HIS A 66 -2.48 -3.86 7.93
CA HIS A 66 -1.87 -3.12 9.02
C HIS A 66 -2.28 -1.64 9.02
N ALA A 67 -2.31 -1.02 7.85
CA ALA A 67 -2.72 0.38 7.73
C ALA A 67 -4.20 0.57 8.03
N LEU A 68 -5.08 -0.34 7.60
CA LEU A 68 -6.50 -0.29 7.92
C LEU A 68 -6.73 -0.43 9.43
N GLU A 69 -6.08 -1.41 10.05
CA GLU A 69 -6.17 -1.67 11.49
C GLU A 69 -5.68 -0.46 12.32
N LEU A 70 -4.51 0.09 11.98
CA LEU A 70 -3.94 1.21 12.73
C LEU A 70 -4.77 2.50 12.60
N ASN A 71 -5.41 2.70 11.44
CA ASN A 71 -6.23 3.88 11.17
C ASN A 71 -7.72 3.67 11.50
N ASN A 72 -8.09 2.56 12.14
CA ASN A 72 -9.47 2.20 12.47
C ASN A 72 -10.42 2.20 11.25
N VAL A 73 -9.89 1.90 10.07
CA VAL A 73 -10.67 1.72 8.84
C VAL A 73 -11.14 0.27 8.77
N ARG A 74 -12.32 0.03 8.19
CA ARG A 74 -12.83 -1.34 8.02
C ARG A 74 -11.85 -2.13 7.15
N THR A 75 -11.47 -3.33 7.59
CA THR A 75 -10.55 -4.21 6.83
C THR A 75 -11.14 -4.69 5.50
N ASN A 76 -12.47 -4.63 5.35
CA ASN A 76 -13.19 -4.89 4.11
C ASN A 76 -13.70 -3.60 3.44
N ALA A 77 -13.02 -2.47 3.64
CA ALA A 77 -13.32 -1.21 2.95
C ALA A 77 -12.99 -1.25 1.44
N GLY A 78 -12.84 -2.43 0.84
CA GLY A 78 -12.57 -2.56 -0.59
C GLY A 78 -11.39 -1.73 -1.09
N ILE A 79 -10.35 -1.51 -0.27
CA ILE A 79 -9.15 -0.76 -0.67
C ILE A 79 -7.88 -1.58 -0.49
N ALA A 80 -6.90 -1.32 -1.35
CA ALA A 80 -5.59 -1.95 -1.32
C ALA A 80 -4.49 -0.89 -1.38
N LEU A 81 -3.49 -1.00 -0.52
CA LEU A 81 -2.28 -0.19 -0.58
C LEU A 81 -1.27 -0.88 -1.50
N LYS A 82 -0.79 -0.12 -2.49
CA LYS A 82 0.18 -0.55 -3.49
C LYS A 82 1.50 0.17 -3.35
N ILE A 83 2.58 -0.57 -3.55
CA ILE A 83 3.94 -0.05 -3.46
C ILE A 83 4.41 0.30 -4.87
N ASN A 84 4.50 1.59 -5.17
CA ASN A 84 5.09 2.07 -6.42
C ASN A 84 6.58 2.27 -6.27
N LEU A 85 7.33 1.33 -6.85
CA LEU A 85 8.78 1.38 -6.90
C LEU A 85 9.20 2.24 -8.10
N THR A 86 9.95 3.30 -7.84
CA THR A 86 10.33 4.26 -8.88
C THR A 86 11.27 3.64 -9.92
N GLY A 87 11.95 2.54 -9.56
CA GLY A 87 12.83 1.78 -10.44
C GLY A 87 12.15 1.09 -11.64
N ASP A 88 10.82 0.99 -11.67
CA ASP A 88 10.07 0.52 -12.85
C ASP A 88 10.05 1.57 -13.99
N LYS A 89 10.42 2.83 -13.68
CA LYS A 89 10.83 3.80 -14.71
C LYS A 89 12.28 3.54 -15.12
N LYS A 90 12.52 2.44 -15.82
CA LYS A 90 13.73 2.32 -16.64
C LYS A 90 13.39 1.82 -18.03
N THR A 91 13.56 2.77 -18.96
CA THR A 91 13.80 2.67 -20.41
C THR A 91 12.66 2.22 -21.31
#